data_AF-A0A523CXZ6-F1
#
_entry.id   AF-A0A523CXZ6-F1
#
_cell.length_a   1.000
_cell.length_b   1.000
_cell.length_c   1.000
_cell.angle_alpha   90.00
_cell.angle_beta   90.00
_cell.angle_gamma   90.00
#
_symmetry.space_group_name_H-M   'P 1'
#
loop_
_entity.id
_entity.type
_entity.pdbx_description
1 polymer ?
#
loop_
_entity_poly.entity_id
_entity_poly.type
_entity_poly.pdbx_seq_one_letter_code
_entity_poly.pdbx_strand_id
1 'polypeptide(L)'
;MKKLFLSCLLLLFCSWVSGRALQRESPESSRCHVFIDDQNIWTLEIIEDRGGEIVPIVNIITFSRGEWDFRPREIHFYNGDQETRAEKFSMDTGVPGEPYLMEYLRVLGNSFLGLDLLGDFDDFAEPTQVVIDLGEDRFQLEPLECMDFEALAGKIDQINFNSPNLWEDFEVLRIEFMGQKMPLPVD
;
A
#
# COMPACT_ATOMS: atom_id res chain seq x y z
N MET A 1 -28.21 43.06 -55.17
CA MET A 1 -28.75 41.78 -55.67
C MET A 1 -27.77 40.67 -55.34
N LYS A 2 -28.21 39.64 -54.56
CA LYS A 2 -27.80 38.20 -54.53
C LYS A 2 -26.28 37.90 -54.47
N LYS A 3 -25.69 37.04 -53.62
CA LYS A 3 -26.03 35.96 -52.66
C LYS A 3 -24.69 35.65 -51.90
N LEU A 4 -24.67 35.36 -50.58
CA LEU A 4 -24.48 34.02 -49.95
C LEU A 4 -23.34 33.17 -50.60
N PHE A 5 -22.39 32.47 -49.95
CA PHE A 5 -22.25 31.91 -48.58
C PHE A 5 -20.88 31.15 -48.48
N LEU A 6 -20.37 30.95 -47.25
CA LEU A 6 -19.75 29.69 -46.72
C LEU A 6 -18.30 29.33 -47.15
N SER A 7 -17.27 29.43 -46.29
CA SER A 7 -16.84 28.61 -45.12
C SER A 7 -15.89 27.45 -45.46
N CYS A 8 -15.04 27.10 -44.47
CA CYS A 8 -14.28 25.86 -44.29
C CYS A 8 -13.01 25.70 -45.15
N LEU A 9 -11.86 25.26 -44.64
CA LEU A 9 -11.49 24.71 -43.34
C LEU A 9 -9.96 24.75 -43.24
N LEU A 10 -9.39 25.49 -42.29
CA LEU A 10 -8.00 25.29 -41.86
C LEU A 10 -7.99 24.00 -41.02
N LEU A 11 -7.48 22.91 -41.59
CA LEU A 11 -7.16 21.69 -40.83
C LEU A 11 -5.85 21.94 -40.07
N LEU A 12 -5.94 22.68 -38.96
CA LEU A 12 -4.99 22.57 -37.85
C LEU A 12 -5.22 21.20 -37.21
N PHE A 13 -4.37 20.24 -37.57
CA PHE A 13 -4.18 19.01 -36.81
C PHE A 13 -3.64 19.39 -35.43
N CYS A 14 -4.54 19.78 -34.52
CA CYS A 14 -4.30 19.63 -33.09
C CYS A 14 -4.30 18.12 -32.85
N SER A 15 -3.13 17.51 -32.93
CA SER A 15 -2.87 16.22 -32.30
C SER A 15 -3.02 16.44 -30.80
N TRP A 16 -4.24 16.32 -30.30
CA TRP A 16 -4.49 16.05 -28.90
C TRP A 16 -3.85 14.70 -28.64
N VAL A 17 -2.57 14.71 -28.27
CA VAL A 17 -1.97 13.61 -27.53
C VAL A 17 -2.72 13.63 -26.21
N SER A 18 -3.86 12.94 -26.17
CA SER A 18 -4.42 12.49 -24.92
C SER A 18 -3.35 11.61 -24.31
N GLY A 19 -2.53 12.18 -23.44
CA GLY A 19 -1.77 11.42 -22.46
C GLY A 19 -2.80 10.68 -21.64
N ARG A 20 -3.18 9.49 -22.08
CA ARG A 20 -3.73 8.50 -21.18
C ARG A 20 -2.61 8.29 -20.18
N ALA A 21 -2.79 8.78 -18.95
CA ALA A 21 -2.11 8.20 -17.82
C ALA A 21 -2.25 6.69 -18.02
N LEU A 22 -1.12 5.98 -18.08
CA LEU A 22 -1.11 4.53 -18.13
C LEU A 22 -1.91 4.10 -16.91
N GLN A 23 -3.19 3.76 -17.13
CA GLN A 23 -4.04 3.27 -16.08
C GLN A 23 -3.47 1.90 -15.77
N ARG A 24 -2.72 1.85 -14.68
CA ARG A 24 -2.10 0.63 -14.22
C ARG A 24 -3.23 -0.32 -13.84
N GLU A 25 -3.33 -1.42 -14.56
CA GLU A 25 -4.26 -2.48 -14.19
C GLU A 25 -3.63 -3.20 -13.00
N SER A 26 -4.24 -3.05 -11.83
CA SER A 26 -3.85 -3.78 -10.62
C SER A 26 -4.21 -5.26 -10.83
N PRO A 27 -3.30 -6.20 -10.54
CA PRO A 27 -3.58 -7.64 -10.69
C PRO A 27 -4.71 -8.10 -9.74
N GLU A 28 -5.36 -9.21 -10.07
CA GLU A 28 -6.45 -9.77 -9.23
C GLU A 28 -5.94 -10.37 -7.91
N SER A 29 -4.68 -10.81 -7.88
CA SER A 29 -3.97 -11.32 -6.70
C SER A 29 -2.49 -10.95 -6.79
N SER A 30 -1.81 -10.86 -5.64
CA SER A 30 -0.37 -10.58 -5.64
C SER A 30 0.30 -10.96 -4.32
N ARG A 31 1.62 -11.18 -4.34
CA ARG A 31 2.47 -11.17 -3.14
C ARG A 31 2.69 -9.78 -2.58
N CYS A 32 2.44 -8.74 -3.35
CA CYS A 32 2.85 -7.37 -3.05
C CYS A 32 1.62 -6.46 -3.05
N HIS A 33 1.40 -5.75 -1.94
CA HIS A 33 0.21 -4.97 -1.66
C HIS A 33 0.60 -3.61 -1.06
N VAL A 34 -0.12 -2.55 -1.41
CA VAL A 34 0.19 -1.21 -0.89
C VAL A 34 -1.05 -0.36 -0.62
N PHE A 35 -0.97 0.46 0.40
CA PHE A 35 -1.88 1.59 0.60
C PHE A 35 -1.03 2.85 0.79
N ILE A 36 -1.42 3.95 0.14
CA ILE A 36 -0.75 5.25 0.26
C ILE A 36 -1.84 6.33 0.28
N ASP A 37 -1.90 7.11 1.35
CA ASP A 37 -2.68 8.34 1.42
C ASP A 37 -1.84 9.50 1.96
N ASP A 38 -2.52 10.56 2.38
CA ASP A 38 -1.89 11.76 2.90
C ASP A 38 -1.41 11.63 4.36
N GLN A 39 -1.62 10.48 5.00
CA GLN A 39 -1.37 10.28 6.43
C GLN A 39 -0.59 9.01 6.73
N ASN A 40 -0.66 8.00 5.86
CA ASN A 40 -0.13 6.67 6.09
C ASN A 40 0.37 6.04 4.79
N ILE A 41 1.43 5.23 4.92
CA ILE A 41 1.80 4.23 3.94
C ILE A 41 1.80 2.88 4.63
N TRP A 42 1.09 1.92 4.03
CA TRP A 42 1.18 0.51 4.37
C TRP A 42 1.76 -0.23 3.19
N THR A 43 2.84 -0.96 3.38
CA THR A 43 3.31 -1.92 2.38
C THR A 43 3.21 -3.31 2.97
N LEU A 44 2.84 -4.28 2.15
CA LEU A 44 2.89 -5.67 2.52
C LEU A 44 3.51 -6.47 1.38
N GLU A 45 4.54 -7.24 1.69
CA GLU A 45 5.14 -8.21 0.77
C GLU A 45 5.11 -9.60 1.41
N ILE A 46 4.86 -10.63 0.60
CA ILE A 46 4.91 -12.01 1.03
C ILE A 46 6.16 -12.65 0.44
N ILE A 47 7.04 -13.10 1.34
CA ILE A 47 8.25 -13.81 0.98
C ILE A 47 8.14 -15.29 1.34
N GLU A 48 8.95 -16.10 0.68
CA GLU A 48 9.21 -17.47 1.08
C GLU A 48 10.58 -17.49 1.75
N ASP A 49 10.63 -17.95 3.00
CA ASP A 49 11.87 -18.03 3.75
C ASP A 49 12.76 -19.20 3.26
N ARG A 50 13.91 -19.43 3.88
CA ARG A 50 14.81 -20.53 3.46
C ARG A 50 14.24 -21.93 3.75
N GLY A 51 13.29 -22.03 4.67
CA GLY A 51 12.57 -23.25 5.02
C GLY A 51 11.36 -23.53 4.11
N GLY A 52 11.00 -22.61 3.23
CA GLY A 52 9.78 -22.68 2.42
C GLY A 52 8.54 -22.15 3.15
N GLU A 53 8.71 -21.49 4.31
CA GLU A 53 7.62 -20.90 5.08
C GLU A 53 7.20 -19.57 4.44
N ILE A 54 5.89 -19.38 4.32
CA ILE A 54 5.30 -18.14 3.80
C ILE A 54 5.28 -17.10 4.93
N VAL A 55 6.04 -16.02 4.75
CA VAL A 55 6.17 -14.96 5.75
C VAL A 55 5.73 -13.63 5.13
N PRO A 56 4.56 -13.11 5.52
CA PRO A 56 4.18 -11.75 5.18
C PRO A 56 4.99 -10.74 6.01
N ILE A 57 5.48 -9.70 5.36
CA ILE A 57 6.19 -8.57 5.98
C ILE A 57 5.34 -7.34 5.76
N VAL A 58 4.97 -6.65 6.84
CA VAL A 58 4.24 -5.38 6.79
C VAL A 58 5.16 -4.23 7.20
N ASN A 59 5.13 -3.16 6.41
CA ASN A 59 5.72 -1.88 6.80
C ASN A 59 4.64 -0.85 7.07
N ILE A 60 4.81 -0.12 8.16
CA ILE A 60 3.91 0.90 8.64
C ILE A 60 4.67 2.22 8.63
N ILE A 61 4.16 3.20 7.90
CA ILE A 61 4.66 4.57 7.93
C ILE A 61 3.49 5.47 8.27
N THR A 62 3.63 6.29 9.31
CA THR A 62 2.63 7.30 9.68
C THR A 62 3.25 8.69 9.58
N PHE A 63 2.51 9.63 9.01
CA PHE A 63 2.92 11.04 8.88
C PHE A 63 2.11 11.98 9.79
N SER A 64 0.93 11.54 10.21
CA SER A 64 0.09 12.32 11.13
C SER A 64 0.56 12.12 12.58
N ARG A 65 0.25 13.08 13.46
CA ARG A 65 0.46 12.91 14.90
C ARG A 65 -0.68 12.08 15.48
N GLY A 66 -0.36 11.16 16.37
CA GLY A 66 -1.34 10.32 17.04
C GLY A 66 -0.71 9.14 17.74
N GLU A 67 -1.54 8.33 18.37
CA GLU A 67 -1.19 6.99 18.81
C GLU A 67 -2.39 6.08 18.54
N TRP A 68 -2.12 4.88 18.04
CA TRP A 68 -3.14 3.88 17.75
C TRP A 68 -2.76 2.55 18.37
N ASP A 69 -3.75 1.89 18.95
CA ASP A 69 -3.65 0.51 19.36
C ASP A 69 -3.75 -0.37 18.11
N PHE A 70 -2.76 -1.24 17.90
CA PHE A 70 -2.71 -2.13 16.75
C PHE A 70 -2.44 -3.56 17.17
N ARG A 71 -3.18 -4.50 16.62
CA ARG A 71 -3.11 -5.93 16.94
C ARG A 71 -2.95 -6.75 15.66
N PRO A 72 -2.23 -7.89 15.71
CA PRO A 72 -2.05 -8.75 14.53
C PRO A 72 -3.36 -9.15 13.84
N ARG A 73 -4.39 -9.46 14.64
CA ARG A 73 -5.72 -9.86 14.16
C ARG A 73 -6.49 -8.79 13.38
N GLU A 74 -5.99 -7.57 13.31
CA GLU A 74 -6.56 -6.46 12.54
C GLU A 74 -5.98 -6.43 11.12
N ILE A 75 -5.04 -7.33 10.80
CA ILE A 75 -4.55 -7.58 9.43
C ILE A 75 -5.26 -8.82 8.89
N HIS A 76 -6.06 -8.60 7.86
CA HIS A 76 -6.88 -9.60 7.21
C HIS A 76 -6.32 -9.91 5.83
N PHE A 77 -6.18 -11.19 5.54
CA PHE A 77 -5.78 -11.70 4.24
C PHE A 77 -6.95 -12.47 3.66
N TYR A 78 -7.25 -12.22 2.39
CA TYR A 78 -8.31 -12.89 1.67
C TYR A 78 -7.75 -13.59 0.44
N ASN A 79 -8.21 -14.82 0.21
CA ASN A 79 -8.00 -15.56 -1.02
C ASN A 79 -9.37 -16.09 -1.49
N GLY A 80 -10.04 -15.30 -2.33
CA GLY A 80 -11.46 -15.52 -2.64
C GLY A 80 -12.33 -15.38 -1.39
N ASP A 81 -13.09 -16.43 -1.06
CA ASP A 81 -14.00 -16.46 0.11
C ASP A 81 -13.29 -16.88 1.42
N GLN A 82 -12.01 -17.27 1.36
CA GLN A 82 -11.24 -17.66 2.54
C GLN A 82 -10.59 -16.43 3.18
N GLU A 83 -10.63 -16.37 4.51
CA GLU A 83 -9.97 -15.33 5.32
C GLU A 83 -9.00 -15.97 6.31
N THR A 84 -7.80 -15.41 6.43
CA THR A 84 -6.89 -15.64 7.56
C THR A 84 -6.44 -14.30 8.15
N ARG A 85 -5.84 -14.35 9.33
CA ARG A 85 -5.35 -13.17 10.06
C ARG A 85 -3.99 -13.46 10.68
N ALA A 86 -3.19 -12.41 10.85
CA ALA A 86 -1.97 -12.53 11.61
C ALA A 86 -2.27 -12.82 13.10
N GLU A 87 -1.49 -13.70 13.70
CA GLU A 87 -1.58 -14.05 15.11
C GLU A 87 -0.60 -13.24 15.96
N LYS A 88 0.61 -13.01 15.44
CA LYS A 88 1.69 -12.28 16.12
C LYS A 88 2.45 -11.39 15.16
N PHE A 89 2.97 -10.30 15.70
CA PHE A 89 4.06 -9.55 15.09
C PHE A 89 5.40 -10.14 15.54
N SER A 90 6.36 -10.18 14.64
CA SER A 90 7.74 -10.55 14.90
C SER A 90 8.63 -9.39 14.44
N MET A 91 9.46 -8.90 15.34
CA MET A 91 10.41 -7.82 15.07
C MET A 91 11.84 -8.34 15.20
N ASP A 92 12.64 -8.14 14.15
CA ASP A 92 14.07 -8.43 14.20
C ASP A 92 14.77 -7.55 15.25
N THR A 93 15.47 -8.19 16.17
CA THR A 93 16.23 -7.54 17.24
C THR A 93 17.72 -7.39 16.89
N GLY A 94 18.14 -7.89 15.72
CA GLY A 94 19.53 -8.03 15.30
C GLY A 94 20.22 -9.27 15.89
N VAL A 95 19.52 -10.06 16.71
CA VAL A 95 20.01 -11.33 17.27
C VAL A 95 19.41 -12.50 16.48
N PRO A 96 20.23 -13.25 15.74
CA PRO A 96 19.73 -14.35 14.91
C PRO A 96 18.94 -15.39 15.72
N GLY A 97 17.72 -15.68 15.29
CA GLY A 97 16.85 -16.68 15.92
C GLY A 97 16.16 -16.22 17.21
N GLU A 98 16.29 -14.93 17.59
CA GLU A 98 15.66 -14.36 18.78
C GLU A 98 14.82 -13.11 18.43
N PRO A 99 13.76 -13.26 17.61
CA PRO A 99 12.87 -12.15 17.32
C PRO A 99 12.08 -11.74 18.57
N TYR A 100 11.69 -10.47 18.63
CA TYR A 100 10.75 -10.01 19.65
C TYR A 100 9.32 -10.21 19.16
N LEU A 101 8.58 -11.10 19.82
CA LEU A 101 7.22 -11.45 19.46
C LEU A 101 6.20 -10.61 20.23
N MET A 102 5.20 -10.08 19.53
CA MET A 102 4.21 -9.17 20.08
C MET A 102 2.80 -9.54 19.63
N GLU A 103 1.83 -9.42 20.53
CA GLU A 103 0.38 -9.56 20.24
C GLU A 103 -0.32 -8.20 20.22
N TYR A 104 0.44 -7.13 20.42
CA TYR A 104 -0.02 -5.76 20.50
C TYR A 104 1.15 -4.82 20.21
N LEU A 105 0.87 -3.79 19.44
CA LEU A 105 1.78 -2.70 19.16
C LEU A 105 1.03 -1.39 19.39
N ARG A 106 1.69 -0.42 20.00
CA ARG A 106 1.23 0.97 19.96
C ARG A 106 1.95 1.69 18.83
N VAL A 107 1.23 1.96 17.74
CA VAL A 107 1.76 2.71 16.60
C VAL A 107 1.75 4.19 16.95
N LEU A 108 2.89 4.83 16.84
CA LEU A 108 3.01 6.27 17.07
C LEU A 108 2.94 7.02 15.74
N GLY A 109 2.39 8.22 15.77
CA GLY A 109 2.43 9.13 14.63
C GLY A 109 3.85 9.62 14.31
N ASN A 110 4.14 9.90 13.04
CA ASN A 110 5.49 10.26 12.56
C ASN A 110 6.51 9.14 12.82
N SER A 111 6.12 7.89 12.61
CA SER A 111 6.99 6.73 12.82
C SER A 111 7.02 5.79 11.62
N PHE A 112 8.06 4.97 11.57
CA PHE A 112 8.23 3.89 10.63
C PHE A 112 8.54 2.59 11.40
N LEU A 113 7.94 1.49 10.97
CA LEU A 113 8.17 0.17 11.53
C LEU A 113 7.97 -0.92 10.46
N GLY A 114 8.90 -1.86 10.37
CA GLY A 114 8.74 -3.11 9.61
C GLY A 114 8.57 -4.30 10.57
N LEU A 115 7.64 -5.20 10.26
CA LEU A 115 7.30 -6.36 11.06
C LEU A 115 7.05 -7.58 10.18
N ASP A 116 7.57 -8.73 10.60
CA ASP A 116 7.13 -10.01 10.08
C ASP A 116 5.80 -10.39 10.76
N LEU A 117 4.92 -11.03 10.01
CA LEU A 117 3.64 -11.53 10.49
C LEU A 117 3.72 -13.04 10.65
N LEU A 118 3.30 -13.53 11.82
CA LEU A 118 3.21 -14.96 12.09
C LEU A 118 1.74 -15.38 12.13
N GLY A 119 1.43 -16.53 11.55
CA GLY A 119 0.07 -17.07 11.44
C GLY A 119 0.03 -18.23 10.44
N ASP A 120 -1.17 -18.71 10.13
CA ASP A 120 -1.40 -19.72 9.09
C ASP A 120 -1.63 -19.03 7.73
N PHE A 121 -0.61 -19.04 6.88
CA PHE A 121 -0.59 -18.36 5.58
C PHE A 121 -0.32 -19.31 4.40
N ASP A 122 -0.36 -20.62 4.60
CA ASP A 122 0.00 -21.60 3.56
C ASP A 122 -0.84 -21.44 2.28
N ASP A 123 -2.14 -21.16 2.43
CA ASP A 123 -3.09 -20.91 1.32
C ASP A 123 -3.12 -19.42 0.87
N PHE A 124 -2.25 -18.58 1.42
CA PHE A 124 -2.23 -17.12 1.22
C PHE A 124 -0.88 -16.63 0.70
N ALA A 125 -0.16 -17.45 -0.08
CA ALA A 125 1.06 -17.02 -0.75
C ALA A 125 0.82 -15.85 -1.73
N GLU A 126 -0.33 -15.79 -2.40
CA GLU A 126 -0.75 -14.70 -3.28
C GLU A 126 -2.20 -14.29 -2.97
N PRO A 127 -2.45 -13.53 -1.89
CA PRO A 127 -3.81 -13.14 -1.52
C PRO A 127 -4.40 -12.26 -2.62
N THR A 128 -5.72 -12.38 -2.80
CA THR A 128 -6.51 -11.52 -3.68
C THR A 128 -6.74 -10.15 -3.06
N GLN A 129 -6.71 -10.07 -1.72
CA GLN A 129 -6.94 -8.83 -1.01
C GLN A 129 -6.28 -8.86 0.37
N VAL A 130 -5.75 -7.71 0.78
CA VAL A 130 -5.27 -7.45 2.14
C VAL A 130 -5.98 -6.22 2.69
N VAL A 131 -6.47 -6.34 3.92
CA VAL A 131 -7.16 -5.27 4.64
C VAL A 131 -6.53 -5.09 6.01
N ILE A 132 -6.31 -3.83 6.40
CA ILE A 132 -5.80 -3.47 7.72
C ILE A 132 -6.84 -2.59 8.40
N ASP A 133 -7.26 -2.98 9.59
CA ASP A 133 -8.12 -2.18 10.45
C ASP A 133 -7.24 -1.43 11.47
N LEU A 134 -7.38 -0.10 11.58
CA LEU A 134 -6.64 0.70 12.56
C LEU A 134 -7.51 1.83 13.10
N GLY A 135 -7.78 1.81 14.40
CA GLY A 135 -8.63 2.83 15.05
C GLY A 135 -10.07 2.75 14.56
N GLU A 136 -10.53 3.78 13.85
CA GLU A 136 -11.89 3.86 13.26
C GLU A 136 -11.89 3.62 11.74
N ASP A 137 -10.71 3.37 11.17
CA ASP A 137 -10.49 3.29 9.74
C ASP A 137 -10.13 1.85 9.31
N ARG A 138 -10.54 1.51 8.09
CA ARG A 138 -10.19 0.31 7.35
C ARG A 138 -9.42 0.72 6.09
N PHE A 139 -8.27 0.10 5.90
CA PHE A 139 -7.33 0.31 4.81
C PHE A 139 -7.32 -0.94 3.93
N GLN A 140 -7.91 -0.85 2.76
CA GLN A 140 -7.78 -1.89 1.74
C GLN A 140 -6.54 -1.59 0.89
N LEU A 141 -5.57 -2.49 0.94
CA LEU A 141 -4.35 -2.37 0.15
C LEU A 141 -4.63 -2.81 -1.29
N GLU A 142 -4.03 -2.09 -2.23
CA GLU A 142 -4.07 -2.39 -3.64
C GLU A 142 -3.00 -3.44 -4.00
N PRO A 143 -3.36 -4.54 -4.67
CA PRO A 143 -2.39 -5.51 -5.16
C PRO A 143 -1.57 -4.89 -6.29
N LEU A 144 -0.26 -5.17 -6.31
CA LEU A 144 0.67 -4.66 -7.32
C LEU A 144 1.57 -5.79 -7.82
N GLU A 145 2.00 -5.71 -9.08
CA GLU A 145 3.15 -6.50 -9.55
C GLU A 145 4.39 -6.20 -8.67
N CYS A 146 5.08 -7.24 -8.21
CA CYS A 146 6.17 -7.06 -7.24
C CYS A 146 7.34 -6.22 -7.77
N MET A 147 7.63 -6.26 -9.08
CA MET A 147 8.64 -5.40 -9.68
C MET A 147 8.31 -3.91 -9.52
N ASP A 148 7.04 -3.56 -9.67
CA ASP A 148 6.61 -2.19 -9.49
C ASP A 148 6.49 -1.80 -8.01
N PHE A 149 6.17 -2.76 -7.14
CA PHE A 149 6.24 -2.60 -5.69
C PHE A 149 7.67 -2.27 -5.25
N GLU A 150 8.68 -2.99 -5.74
CA GLU A 150 10.10 -2.69 -5.48
C GLU A 150 10.47 -1.28 -5.94
N ALA A 151 10.03 -0.87 -7.14
CA ALA A 151 10.25 0.49 -7.63
C ALA A 151 9.59 1.55 -6.75
N LEU A 152 8.39 1.28 -6.21
CA LEU A 152 7.68 2.15 -5.29
C LEU A 152 8.36 2.21 -3.91
N ALA A 153 8.78 1.07 -3.36
CA ALA A 153 9.55 0.98 -2.12
C ALA A 153 10.84 1.81 -2.22
N GLY A 154 11.55 1.73 -3.35
CA GLY A 154 12.72 2.56 -3.61
C GLY A 154 12.44 4.06 -3.66
N LYS A 155 11.22 4.49 -4.01
CA LYS A 155 10.79 5.90 -3.88
C LYS A 155 10.47 6.25 -2.43
N ILE A 156 9.75 5.38 -1.73
CA ILE A 156 9.37 5.59 -0.33
C ILE A 156 10.63 5.78 0.56
N ASP A 157 11.69 5.01 0.32
CA ASP A 157 12.98 5.12 1.02
C ASP A 157 13.66 6.49 0.84
N GLN A 158 13.30 7.24 -0.22
CA GLN A 158 13.83 8.58 -0.49
C GLN A 158 13.01 9.70 0.16
N ILE A 159 11.88 9.40 0.82
CA ILE A 159 11.07 10.42 1.50
C ILE A 159 11.88 11.00 2.66
N ASN A 160 11.99 12.33 2.70
CA ASN A 160 12.59 13.00 3.84
C ASN A 160 11.55 13.23 4.93
N PHE A 161 11.47 12.28 5.86
CA PHE A 161 10.56 12.33 7.02
C PHE A 161 10.73 13.56 7.92
N ASN A 162 11.86 14.27 7.83
CA ASN A 162 12.10 15.51 8.57
C ASN A 162 11.73 16.77 7.78
N SER A 163 11.22 16.62 6.55
CA SER A 163 10.78 17.75 5.72
C SER A 163 9.59 18.46 6.38
N PRO A 164 9.58 19.80 6.43
CA PRO A 164 8.40 20.55 6.87
C PRO A 164 7.22 20.40 5.89
N ASN A 165 7.47 19.96 4.66
CA ASN A 165 6.45 19.73 3.65
C ASN A 165 6.68 18.37 2.95
N LEU A 166 6.08 17.31 3.49
CA LEU A 166 6.16 15.96 2.91
C LEU A 166 5.49 15.85 1.53
N TRP A 167 4.56 16.76 1.20
CA TRP A 167 3.89 16.76 -0.10
C TRP A 167 4.82 17.06 -1.26
N GLU A 168 5.81 17.91 -1.05
CA GLU A 168 6.83 18.20 -2.07
C GLU A 168 7.60 16.92 -2.45
N ASP A 169 7.91 16.06 -1.47
CA ASP A 169 8.60 14.80 -1.74
C ASP A 169 7.72 13.85 -2.56
N PHE A 170 6.42 13.74 -2.24
CA PHE A 170 5.48 12.93 -3.02
C PHE A 170 5.40 13.41 -4.47
N GLU A 171 5.34 14.73 -4.69
CA GLU A 171 5.32 15.32 -6.03
C GLU A 171 6.63 15.07 -6.79
N VAL A 172 7.78 15.27 -6.15
CA VAL A 172 9.11 15.09 -6.75
C VAL A 172 9.37 13.62 -7.08
N LEU A 173 9.04 12.71 -6.15
CA LEU A 173 9.21 11.27 -6.30
C LEU A 173 8.11 10.63 -7.16
N ARG A 174 7.06 11.38 -7.47
CA ARG A 174 5.86 10.92 -8.19
C ARG A 174 5.29 9.67 -7.52
N ILE A 175 5.02 9.80 -6.23
CA ILE A 175 4.30 8.82 -5.43
C ILE A 175 2.82 9.17 -5.54
N GLU A 176 2.02 8.24 -6.02
CA GLU A 176 0.58 8.39 -6.18
C GLU A 176 -0.14 7.75 -4.99
N PHE A 177 -1.33 8.25 -4.66
CA PHE A 177 -2.19 7.61 -3.67
C PHE A 177 -2.74 6.29 -4.23
N MET A 178 -2.78 5.26 -3.38
CA MET A 178 -3.08 3.89 -3.76
C MET A 178 -3.90 3.21 -2.67
N GLY A 179 -4.75 2.25 -3.06
CA GLY A 179 -5.67 1.58 -2.14
C GLY A 179 -6.87 2.44 -1.73
N GLN A 180 -7.64 1.95 -0.75
CA GLN A 180 -8.87 2.60 -0.29
C GLN A 180 -8.90 2.70 1.22
N LYS A 181 -9.28 3.88 1.71
CA LYS A 181 -9.57 4.14 3.12
C LYS A 181 -11.07 4.30 3.29
N MET A 182 -11.64 3.57 4.24
CA MET A 182 -13.07 3.64 4.57
C MET A 182 -13.27 3.54 6.08
N PRO A 183 -14.38 4.07 6.62
CA PRO A 183 -14.72 3.83 8.02
C PRO A 183 -14.87 2.32 8.28
N LEU A 184 -14.52 1.88 9.50
CA LEU A 184 -14.80 0.51 9.90
C LEU A 184 -16.31 0.22 9.78
N PRO A 185 -16.69 -1.00 9.36
CA PRO A 185 -18.09 -1.41 9.39
C PRO A 185 -18.66 -1.25 10.81
N VAL A 186 -19.81 -0.59 10.93
CA VAL A 186 -20.55 -0.56 12.19
C VAL A 186 -21.31 -1.89 12.30
N ASP A 187 -20.97 -2.68 13.32
CA ASP A 187 -21.69 -3.92 13.66
C ASP A 187 -23.17 -3.68 14.01
#